data_AF-A0A7C1BKF2-F1
#
_entry.id   AF-A0A7C1BKF2-F1
#
_cell.length_a   1.000
_cell.length_b   1.000
_cell.length_c   1.000
_cell.angle_alpha   90.00
_cell.angle_beta   90.00
_cell.angle_gamma   90.00
#
_symmetry.space_group_name_H-M   'P 1'
#
loop_
_entity.id
_entity.type
_entity.pdbx_description
1 polymer ?
#
loop_
_entity_poly.entity_id
_entity_poly.type
_entity_poly.pdbx_seq_one_letter_code
_entity_poly.pdbx_strand_id
1 'polypeptide(L)' 'MPRRVVKNRRTLIKSMSNPKVARHLLDVIECAISSVDPYKSVRNRIKRSSNLLSFNHYNLRLDKFNELIVIGFG' A
#
# COMPACT_ATOMS: atom_id res chain seq x y z
N MET A 1 -4.23 9.64 -3.49
CA MET A 1 -4.22 9.34 -2.05
C MET A 1 -3.06 10.07 -1.38
N PRO A 2 -3.29 10.74 -0.25
CA PRO A 2 -2.24 11.44 0.47
C PRO A 2 -1.17 10.44 0.96
N ARG A 3 0.10 10.82 0.86
CA ARG A 3 1.22 10.05 1.40
C ARG A 3 1.08 10.05 2.93
N ARG A 4 1.14 8.89 3.60
CA ARG A 4 1.19 8.85 5.06
C ARG A 4 2.59 9.31 5.47
N VAL A 5 2.67 10.50 6.08
CA VAL A 5 3.91 11.15 6.48
C VAL A 5 4.06 11.03 7.99
N VAL A 6 5.30 10.84 8.48
CA VAL A 6 5.58 10.89 9.91
C VAL A 6 5.36 12.32 10.41
N LYS A 7 4.38 12.54 11.31
CA LYS A 7 3.95 13.89 11.75
C LYS A 7 5.10 14.77 12.26
N ASN A 8 6.08 14.18 12.95
CA ASN A 8 7.22 14.89 13.54
C ASN A 8 8.51 14.79 12.71
N ARG A 9 8.41 14.55 11.39
CA ARG A 9 9.55 14.31 10.49
C ARG A 9 10.69 15.33 10.65
N ARG A 10 10.37 16.63 10.70
CA ARG A 10 11.39 17.70 10.83
C ARG A 10 12.17 17.61 12.14
N THR A 11 11.49 17.29 13.23
CA THR A 11 12.10 17.14 14.57
C THR A 11 13.02 15.93 14.60
N LEU A 12 12.57 14.80 14.03
CA LEU A 12 13.35 13.56 13.96
C LEU A 12 14.62 13.68 13.09
N ILE A 13 14.57 14.47 12.01
CA ILE A 13 15.76 14.75 11.19
C ILE A 13 16.78 15.59 11.97
N LYS A 14 16.31 16.57 12.75
CA LYS A 14 17.17 17.46 13.55
C LYS A 14 17.79 16.76 14.76
N SER A 15 17.15 15.71 15.29
CA SER A 15 17.65 14.95 16.45
C SER A 15 18.72 13.92 16.09
N MET A 16 18.98 13.65 14.81
CA MET A 16 20.01 12.70 14.38
C MET A 16 21.31 13.41 13.98
N SER A 17 22.44 12.77 14.28
CA SER A 17 23.78 13.26 13.94
C SER A 17 24.02 13.43 12.43
N ASN A 18 23.34 12.62 11.60
CA ASN A 18 23.41 12.72 10.13
C ASN A 18 22.03 12.93 9.50
N PRO A 19 21.70 14.16 9.07
CA PRO A 19 20.38 14.50 8.53
C PRO A 19 20.10 13.92 7.13
N LYS A 20 21.12 13.43 6.41
CA LYS A 20 20.92 12.70 5.14
C LYS A 20 20.43 11.27 5.41
N VAL A 21 21.08 10.59 6.35
CA VAL A 21 20.68 9.22 6.77
C VAL A 21 19.28 9.25 7.37
N ALA A 22 18.98 10.23 8.24
CA ALA A 22 17.66 10.39 8.84
C ALA A 22 16.54 10.53 7.81
N ARG A 23 16.78 11.26 6.72
CA ARG A 23 15.81 11.40 5.62
C ARG A 23 15.53 10.07 4.92
N HIS A 24 16.57 9.32 4.55
CA HIS A 24 16.40 8.02 3.91
C HIS A 24 15.67 7.03 4.81
N LEU A 25 16.00 7.01 6.10
CA LEU A 25 15.38 6.11 7.07
C LEU A 25 13.88 6.42 7.24
N LEU A 26 13.53 7.70 7.33
CA LEU A 26 12.12 8.12 7.39
C LEU A 26 11.36 7.84 6.10
N ASP A 27 12.00 7.94 4.93
CA ASP A 27 11.37 7.58 3.66
C ASP A 27 11.06 6.08 3.58
N VAL A 28 11.96 5.23 4.08
CA VAL A 28 11.74 3.78 4.19
C VAL A 28 10.56 3.48 5.12
N ILE A 29 10.50 4.14 6.28
CA ILE A 29 9.40 3.96 7.24
C ILE A 29 8.06 4.40 6.63
N GLU A 30 8.00 5.57 6.00
CA GLU A 30 6.78 6.07 5.35
C GLU A 30 6.33 5.16 4.19
N CYS A 31 7.28 4.56 3.48
CA CYS A 31 7.02 3.56 2.45
C CYS A 31 6.41 2.29 3.06
N ALA A 32 7.01 1.77 4.15
CA ALA A 32 6.51 0.59 4.84
C ALA A 32 5.09 0.82 5.40
N ILE A 33 4.85 1.95 6.08
CA ILE A 33 3.52 2.34 6.59
C ILE A 33 2.52 2.44 5.43
N SER A 34 2.93 2.99 4.30
CA SER A 34 2.10 3.07 3.10
C SER A 34 1.81 1.71 2.47
N SER A 35 2.73 0.74 2.57
CA SER A 35 2.52 -0.61 2.01
C SER A 35 1.54 -1.46 2.81
N VAL A 36 1.42 -1.21 4.12
CA VAL A 36 0.45 -1.88 5.00
C VAL A 36 -0.90 -1.17 5.05
N ASP A 37 -1.05 -0.02 4.38
CA ASP A 37 -2.35 0.64 4.23
C ASP A 37 -3.33 -0.34 3.54
N PRO A 38 -4.49 -0.65 4.14
CA PRO A 38 -5.38 -1.70 3.65
C PRO A 38 -5.78 -1.51 2.19
N TYR A 39 -6.06 -0.27 1.79
CA TYR A 39 -6.42 0.03 0.41
C TYR A 39 -5.26 -0.24 -0.56
N LYS A 40 -4.05 0.25 -0.26
CA LYS A 40 -2.87 0.00 -1.10
C LYS A 40 -2.49 -1.48 -1.12
N SER A 41 -2.59 -2.18 0.01
CA SER A 41 -2.31 -3.61 0.11
C SER A 41 -3.24 -4.43 -0.80
N VAL A 42 -4.55 -4.15 -0.78
CA VAL A 42 -5.53 -4.78 -1.68
C VAL A 42 -5.25 -4.43 -3.13
N ARG A 43 -5.04 -3.15 -3.45
CA ARG A 43 -4.76 -2.69 -4.82
C ARG A 43 -3.48 -3.29 -5.41
N ASN A 44 -2.45 -3.51 -4.59
CA ASN A 44 -1.20 -4.10 -5.04
C ASN A 44 -1.34 -5.61 -5.34
N ARG A 45 -2.24 -6.30 -4.62
CA ARG A 45 -2.45 -7.75 -4.75
C ARG A 45 -3.49 -8.12 -5.80
N ILE A 46 -4.52 -7.32 -5.98
CA ILE A 46 -5.62 -7.57 -6.93
C ILE A 46 -5.41 -6.69 -8.16
N LYS A 47 -5.19 -7.32 -9.31
CA LYS A 47 -5.09 -6.64 -10.61
C LYS A 47 -6.30 -7.02 -11.46
N ARG A 48 -6.87 -6.05 -12.16
CA ARG A 48 -7.93 -6.31 -13.15
C ARG A 48 -7.44 -5.91 -14.52
N SER A 49 -7.59 -6.80 -15.49
CA SER A 49 -7.37 -6.55 -16.91
C SER A 49 -8.60 -6.99 -17.69
N SER A 50 -9.45 -6.03 -18.08
CA SER A 50 -10.73 -6.31 -18.75
C SER A 50 -11.59 -7.31 -17.95
N ASN A 51 -11.80 -8.51 -18.49
CA ASN A 51 -12.55 -9.62 -17.89
C ASN A 51 -11.70 -10.57 -17.04
N LEU A 52 -10.40 -10.31 -16.87
CA LEU A 52 -9.54 -11.11 -16.01
C LEU A 52 -9.27 -10.37 -14.70
N LEU A 53 -9.56 -11.01 -13.59
CA LEU A 53 -9.18 -10.59 -12.24
C LEU A 53 -8.06 -11.50 -11.76
N SER A 54 -6.88 -10.93 -11.53
CA SER A 54 -5.71 -11.64 -11.05
C SER A 54 -5.46 -11.30 -9.58
N PHE A 55 -5.25 -12.33 -8.77
CA PHE A 55 -4.86 -12.20 -7.37
C PHE A 55 -3.76 -13.20 -7.06
N ASN A 56 -2.55 -12.71 -6.77
CA ASN A 56 -1.34 -13.53 -6.64
C ASN A 56 -1.16 -14.49 -7.84
N HIS A 57 -1.30 -15.80 -7.61
CA HIS A 57 -1.19 -16.84 -8.65
C HIS A 57 -2.54 -17.27 -9.22
N TYR A 58 -3.65 -16.70 -8.73
CA TYR A 58 -5.00 -17.00 -9.20
C TYR A 58 -5.43 -16.04 -10.29
N ASN A 59 -6.07 -16.58 -11.32
CA ASN A 59 -6.66 -15.82 -12.42
C ASN A 59 -8.14 -16.21 -12.55
N LEU A 60 -9.02 -15.25 -12.34
CA LEU A 60 -10.46 -15.40 -12.37
C LEU A 60 -11.01 -14.71 -13.62
N ARG A 61 -11.79 -15.45 -14.40
CA ARG A 61 -12.50 -14.95 -15.57
C ARG A 61 -13.86 -14.43 -15.13
N LEU A 62 -14.04 -13.11 -15.11
CA LEU A 62 -15.23 -12.42 -14.63
C LEU A 62 -16.48 -12.75 -15.45
N ASP A 63 -16.32 -13.11 -16.72
CA ASP A 63 -17.39 -13.53 -17.63
C ASP A 63 -18.03 -14.88 -17.23
N LYS A 64 -17.41 -15.63 -16.32
CA LYS A 64 -17.95 -16.90 -15.80
C LYS A 64 -18.83 -16.73 -14.56
N PHE A 65 -18.93 -15.52 -14.02
CA PHE A 65 -19.66 -15.25 -12.79
C PHE A 65 -20.76 -14.22 -13.06
N ASN A 66 -21.96 -14.45 -12.53
CA ASN A 66 -23.08 -13.51 -12.67
C ASN A 66 -22.91 -12.31 -11.71
N GLU A 67 -22.31 -12.53 -10.55
CA GLU A 67 -22.09 -11.50 -9.53
C GLU A 67 -20.80 -11.76 -8.72
N LEU A 68 -20.27 -10.70 -8.11
CA LEU A 68 -19.14 -10.72 -7.19
C LEU A 68 -19.58 -10.12 -5.86
N ILE A 69 -19.57 -10.93 -4.80
CA ILE A 69 -19.92 -10.49 -3.45
C ILE A 69 -18.64 -10.14 -2.70
N VAL A 70 -18.56 -8.92 -2.15
CA VAL A 70 -17.43 -8.47 -1.33
C VAL A 70 -17.87 -8.48 0.13
N ILE A 71 -17.24 -9.34 0.93
CA ILE A 71 -17.47 -9.42 2.37
C ILE A 71 -16.20 -8.95 3.07
N GLY A 72 -16.31 -7.85 3.82
CA GLY A 72 -15.24 -7.31 4.64
C GLY A 72 -15.68 -7.25 6.10
N PHE A 73 -14.79 -7.67 7.01
CA PHE A 73 -14.96 -7.50 8.45
C PHE A 73 -13.77 -6.70 8.98
N GLY A 74 -14.03 -5.81 9.94
CA GLY A 74 -13.03 -4.91 10.53
C GLY A 74 -13.51 -4.31 11.82
#